data_AF-A0A4U9IWJ9-F1
#
_entry.id   AF-A0A4U9IWJ9-F1
#
_cell.length_a   1.000
_cell.length_b   1.000
_cell.length_c   1.000
_cell.angle_alpha   90.00
_cell.angle_beta   90.00
_cell.angle_gamma   90.00
#
_symmetry.space_group_name_H-M   'P 1'
#
loop_
_entity.id
_entity.type
_entity.pdbx_description
1 polymer ?
#
loop_
_entity_poly.entity_id
_entity_poly.type
_entity_poly.pdbx_seq_one_letter_code
_entity_poly.pdbx_strand_id
1 'polypeptide(L)'
;MKRIGDETFRVCQEYLDDIITVDSDAICAAMKDLFEDVRAVAEPSGALALAGMKKYIAQHNIRGERLAHVLSGANVNFHGLRYVSERCELGEQREALLAVTIPEEKGSFLKFCQLLGVVR
;
A
#
# COMPACT_ATOMS: atom_id res chain seq x y z
N MET A 1 9.29 27.47 6.57
CA MET A 1 9.71 26.36 7.46
C MET A 1 8.59 25.34 7.52
N LYS A 2 8.88 24.04 7.44
CA LYS A 2 7.91 22.98 7.76
C LYS A 2 8.06 22.65 9.25
N ARG A 3 7.17 23.18 10.09
CA ARG A 3 7.13 22.95 11.53
C ARG A 3 5.69 22.64 11.93
N ILE A 4 5.52 21.71 12.87
CA ILE A 4 4.21 21.39 13.45
C ILE A 4 3.68 22.64 14.17
N GLY A 5 2.36 22.87 14.13
CA GLY A 5 1.74 23.98 14.85
C GLY A 5 1.98 23.88 16.35
N ASP A 6 2.30 25.01 16.98
CA ASP A 6 2.67 25.03 18.40
C ASP A 6 1.54 24.52 19.30
N GLU A 7 0.29 24.93 19.01
CA GLU A 7 -0.86 24.51 19.82
C GLU A 7 -1.25 23.05 19.61
N THR A 8 -1.24 22.55 18.36
CA THR A 8 -1.52 21.13 18.10
C THR A 8 -0.46 20.24 18.72
N PHE A 9 0.81 20.65 18.65
CA PHE A 9 1.91 19.91 19.27
C PHE A 9 1.81 19.90 20.81
N ARG A 10 1.45 21.03 21.43
CA ARG A 10 1.24 21.12 22.87
C ARG A 10 0.15 20.16 23.34
N VAL A 11 -1.00 20.15 22.66
CA VAL A 11 -2.12 19.25 22.99
C VAL A 11 -1.74 17.78 22.78
N CYS A 12 -1.04 17.45 21.68
CA CYS A 12 -0.60 16.07 21.44
C CYS A 12 0.39 15.57 22.51
N GLN A 13 1.25 16.42 23.07
CA GLN A 13 2.16 15.99 24.14
C GLN A 13 1.44 15.60 25.44
N GLU A 14 0.22 16.10 25.66
CA GLU A 14 -0.53 15.87 26.90
C GLU A 14 -1.50 14.69 26.79
N TYR A 15 -2.08 14.47 25.61
CA TYR A 15 -3.19 13.51 25.43
C TYR A 15 -2.91 12.35 24.47
N LEU A 16 -1.75 12.32 23.80
CA LEU A 16 -1.45 11.27 22.84
C LEU A 16 -0.63 10.16 23.50
N ASP A 17 -1.11 8.92 23.42
CA ASP A 17 -0.42 7.78 24.04
C ASP A 17 0.84 7.37 23.28
N ASP A 18 0.83 7.46 21.94
CA ASP A 18 1.98 7.10 21.11
C ASP A 18 1.94 7.75 19.71
N ILE A 19 3.09 7.80 19.02
CA ILE A 19 3.26 8.28 17.65
C ILE A 19 3.93 7.20 16.81
N ILE A 20 3.32 6.87 15.68
CA ILE A 20 3.91 5.98 14.68
C ILE A 20 4.13 6.69 13.35
N THR A 21 5.27 6.43 12.73
CA THR A 21 5.59 6.90 11.38
C THR A 21 5.48 5.74 10.39
N VAL A 22 5.12 6.03 9.14
CA VAL A 22 5.05 5.06 8.05
C VAL A 22 5.69 5.62 6.79
N ASP A 23 6.13 4.73 5.92
CA ASP A 23 6.67 5.10 4.61
C ASP A 23 5.55 5.22 3.56
N SER A 24 5.91 5.73 2.38
CA SER A 24 4.96 5.92 1.29
C SER A 24 4.42 4.61 0.71
N ASP A 25 5.17 3.51 0.81
CA ASP A 25 4.75 2.21 0.27
C ASP A 25 3.64 1.61 1.14
N ALA A 26 3.77 1.70 2.47
CA ALA A 26 2.71 1.32 3.40
C ALA A 26 1.44 2.15 3.21
N ILE A 27 1.57 3.45 2.88
CA ILE A 27 0.42 4.30 2.55
C ILE A 27 -0.26 3.81 1.27
N CYS A 28 0.50 3.50 0.21
CA CYS A 28 -0.06 2.99 -1.04
C CYS A 28 -0.80 1.66 -0.81
N ALA A 29 -0.21 0.74 -0.04
CA ALA A 29 -0.85 -0.52 0.33
C ALA A 29 -2.16 -0.29 1.10
N ALA A 30 -2.17 0.62 2.07
CA ALA A 30 -3.38 0.97 2.82
C ALA A 30 -4.47 1.62 1.95
N MET A 31 -4.10 2.43 0.94
CA MET A 31 -5.06 2.96 -0.03
C MET A 31 -5.71 1.84 -0.84
N LYS A 32 -4.93 0.83 -1.23
CA LYS A 32 -5.43 -0.36 -1.92
C LYS A 32 -6.40 -1.15 -1.02
N ASP A 33 -6.02 -1.41 0.22
CA ASP A 33 -6.88 -2.13 1.19
C ASP A 33 -8.24 -1.43 1.34
N LEU A 34 -8.26 -0.09 1.51
CA LEU A 34 -9.50 0.68 1.62
C LEU A 34 -10.39 0.54 0.38
N PHE A 35 -9.78 0.48 -0.80
CA PHE A 35 -10.50 0.30 -2.04
C PHE A 35 -11.03 -1.14 -2.19
N GLU A 36 -10.27 -2.15 -1.79
CA GLU A 36 -10.67 -3.56 -1.89
C GLU A 36 -11.76 -3.93 -0.88
N ASP A 37 -11.62 -3.50 0.38
CA ASP A 37 -12.48 -3.92 1.49
C ASP A 37 -13.81 -3.17 1.52
N VAL A 38 -13.78 -1.84 1.36
CA VAL A 38 -14.95 -0.98 1.59
C VAL A 38 -15.29 -0.10 0.39
N ARG A 39 -14.58 -0.26 -0.74
CA ARG A 39 -14.75 0.55 -1.97
C ARG A 39 -14.55 2.05 -1.74
N ALA A 40 -13.83 2.42 -0.69
CA ALA A 40 -13.49 3.81 -0.40
C ALA A 40 -12.25 4.21 -1.19
N VAL A 41 -12.34 5.36 -1.85
CA VAL A 41 -11.20 5.95 -2.57
C VAL A 41 -10.55 6.98 -1.65
N ALA A 42 -9.47 6.60 -0.98
CA ALA A 42 -8.72 7.50 -0.12
C ALA A 42 -7.69 8.31 -0.92
N GLU A 43 -7.31 9.47 -0.40
CA GLU A 43 -6.05 10.12 -0.77
C GLU A 43 -4.91 9.63 0.16
N PRO A 44 -3.62 9.95 -0.10
CA PRO A 44 -2.52 9.49 0.75
C PRO A 44 -2.67 9.83 2.25
N SER A 45 -3.09 11.05 2.58
CA SER A 45 -3.42 11.46 3.96
C SER A 45 -4.60 10.68 4.55
N GLY A 46 -5.57 10.30 3.72
CA GLY A 46 -6.74 9.51 4.10
C GLY A 46 -6.40 8.08 4.50
N ALA A 47 -5.40 7.48 3.87
CA ALA A 47 -4.94 6.12 4.16
C ALA A 47 -3.83 6.04 5.22
N LEU A 48 -3.20 7.17 5.56
CA LEU A 48 -2.09 7.25 6.52
C LEU A 48 -2.42 6.57 7.86
N ALA A 49 -3.63 6.79 8.39
CA ALA A 49 -4.04 6.24 9.67
C ALA A 49 -4.18 4.70 9.64
N LEU A 50 -4.67 4.13 8.53
CA LEU A 50 -4.74 2.68 8.36
C LEU A 50 -3.34 2.06 8.23
N ALA A 51 -2.45 2.68 7.45
CA ALA A 51 -1.06 2.24 7.34
C ALA A 51 -0.38 2.23 8.72
N GLY A 52 -0.55 3.30 9.50
CA GLY A 52 -0.05 3.40 10.87
C GLY A 52 -0.62 2.31 11.78
N MET A 53 -1.94 2.07 11.72
CA MET A 53 -2.59 1.03 12.50
C MET A 53 -2.04 -0.37 12.18
N LYS A 54 -1.92 -0.74 10.90
CA LYS A 54 -1.36 -2.05 10.50
C LYS A 54 0.06 -2.24 11.03
N LYS A 55 0.89 -1.21 10.93
CA LYS A 55 2.26 -1.23 11.48
C LYS A 55 2.25 -1.36 13.01
N TYR A 56 1.38 -0.63 13.69
CA TYR A 56 1.27 -0.67 15.16
C TYR A 56 0.82 -2.04 15.67
N ILE A 57 -0.19 -2.64 15.03
CA ILE A 57 -0.68 -4.00 15.32
C ILE A 57 0.46 -5.02 15.19
N ALA A 58 1.24 -4.94 14.11
CA ALA A 58 2.35 -5.86 13.86
C ALA A 58 3.47 -5.69 14.90
N GLN A 59 3.83 -4.45 15.25
CA GLN A 59 4.90 -4.17 16.23
C GLN A 59 4.53 -4.63 17.64
N HIS A 60 3.25 -4.51 18.03
CA HIS A 60 2.78 -4.83 19.38
C HIS A 60 2.10 -6.20 19.47
N ASN A 61 2.04 -6.96 18.37
CA ASN A 61 1.35 -8.25 18.28
C ASN A 61 -0.11 -8.22 18.80
N ILE A 62 -0.83 -7.13 18.52
CA ILE A 62 -2.19 -6.93 19.00
C ILE A 62 -3.14 -7.94 18.33
N ARG A 63 -3.98 -8.61 19.13
CA ARG A 63 -4.95 -9.60 18.65
C ARG A 63 -6.23 -9.54 19.47
N GLY A 64 -7.38 -9.73 18.81
CA GLY A 64 -8.69 -9.78 19.46
C GLY A 64 -9.28 -8.42 19.87
N GLU A 65 -8.59 -7.33 19.58
CA GLU A 65 -9.02 -5.97 19.92
C GLU A 65 -9.90 -5.33 18.84
N ARG A 66 -10.70 -4.35 19.24
CA ARG A 66 -11.50 -3.53 18.33
C ARG A 66 -10.78 -2.20 18.07
N LEU A 67 -10.22 -2.06 16.88
CA LEU A 67 -9.44 -0.89 16.48
C LEU A 67 -10.18 -0.13 15.38
N ALA A 68 -10.06 1.21 15.38
CA ALA A 68 -10.66 2.08 14.37
C ALA A 68 -9.66 3.16 13.95
N HIS A 69 -9.70 3.53 12.68
CA HIS A 69 -8.88 4.61 12.11
C HIS A 69 -9.80 5.62 11.43
N VAL A 70 -9.29 6.83 11.21
CA VAL A 70 -10.03 7.89 10.53
C VAL A 70 -9.58 7.94 9.07
N LEU A 71 -10.53 7.82 8.15
CA LEU A 71 -10.32 8.19 6.75
C LEU A 71 -10.48 9.71 6.65
N SER A 72 -9.36 10.43 6.67
CA SER A 72 -9.34 11.89 6.80
C SER A 72 -9.64 12.65 5.50
N GLY A 73 -9.43 12.03 4.34
CA GLY A 73 -9.61 12.67 3.04
C GLY A 73 -9.65 11.70 1.86
N ALA A 74 -10.26 12.16 0.77
CA ALA A 74 -10.53 11.38 -0.44
C ALA A 74 -10.33 12.20 -1.74
N ASN A 75 -9.60 13.32 -1.66
CA ASN A 75 -9.42 14.22 -2.80
C ASN A 75 -8.29 13.74 -3.72
N VAL A 76 -8.47 12.57 -4.30
CA VAL A 76 -7.51 11.96 -5.22
C VAL A 76 -7.88 12.25 -6.68
N ASN A 77 -6.87 12.45 -7.51
CA ASN A 77 -7.03 12.56 -8.96
C ASN A 77 -6.70 11.24 -9.66
N PHE A 78 -7.16 11.08 -10.90
CA PHE A 78 -6.93 9.86 -11.69
C PHE A 78 -5.45 9.53 -11.89
N HIS A 79 -4.58 10.54 -11.99
CA HIS A 79 -3.13 10.32 -12.11
C HIS A 79 -2.50 9.78 -10.82
N GLY A 80 -3.02 10.19 -9.65
CA GLY A 80 -2.59 9.72 -8.34
C GLY A 80 -2.96 8.26 -8.11
N LEU A 81 -4.12 7.83 -8.60
CA LEU A 81 -4.51 6.42 -8.57
C LEU A 81 -3.56 5.54 -9.38
N ARG A 82 -3.12 6.00 -10.56
CA ARG A 82 -2.13 5.29 -11.37
C ARG A 82 -0.81 5.10 -10.61
N TYR A 83 -0.28 6.17 -10.01
CA TYR A 83 0.94 6.10 -9.21
C TYR A 83 0.84 5.09 -8.06
N VAL A 84 -0.30 5.08 -7.36
CA VAL A 84 -0.56 4.15 -6.26
C VAL A 84 -0.64 2.72 -6.78
N SER A 85 -1.30 2.49 -7.92
CA SER A 85 -1.36 1.17 -8.57
C SER A 85 0.05 0.64 -8.89
N GLU A 86 0.87 1.46 -9.55
CA GLU A 86 2.24 1.09 -9.95
C GLU A 86 3.12 0.79 -8.71
N ARG A 87 2.99 1.59 -7.64
CA ARG A 87 3.72 1.38 -6.37
C ARG A 87 3.28 0.11 -5.64
N CYS A 88 1.98 -0.17 -5.60
CA CYS A 88 1.45 -1.39 -4.98
C CYS A 88 1.91 -2.63 -5.74
N GLU A 89 1.91 -2.61 -7.07
CA GLU A 89 2.37 -3.72 -7.91
C GLU A 89 3.85 -4.05 -7.67
N LEU A 90 4.71 -3.03 -7.53
CA LEU A 90 6.13 -3.20 -7.18
C LEU A 90 6.31 -3.83 -5.79
N GLY A 91 5.49 -3.44 -4.82
CA GLY A 91 5.54 -3.98 -3.45
C GLY A 91 5.01 -5.41 -3.33
N GLU A 92 4.08 -5.82 -4.20
CA GLU A 92 3.43 -7.13 -4.13
C GLU A 92 4.22 -8.27 -4.79
N GLN A 93 5.37 -7.99 -5.41
CA GLN A 93 6.15 -8.99 -6.18
C GLN A 93 5.26 -9.81 -7.13
N ARG A 94 4.19 -9.19 -7.66
CA ARG A 94 3.15 -9.90 -8.41
C ARG A 94 3.59 -10.29 -9.82
N GLU A 95 4.66 -9.66 -10.31
CA GLU A 95 5.24 -9.93 -11.62
C GLU A 95 6.65 -10.49 -11.48
N ALA A 96 6.95 -11.55 -12.23
CA ALA A 96 8.29 -12.11 -12.36
C ALA A 96 8.92 -11.63 -13.68
N LEU A 97 9.96 -10.81 -13.58
CA LEU A 97 10.81 -10.48 -14.73
C LEU A 97 11.81 -11.62 -14.95
N LEU A 98 11.64 -12.37 -16.05
CA LEU A 98 12.48 -13.50 -16.40
C LEU A 98 13.30 -13.16 -17.65
N ALA A 99 14.63 -13.18 -17.54
CA ALA A 99 15.52 -13.17 -18.69
C ALA A 99 15.77 -14.62 -19.14
N VAL A 100 14.98 -15.11 -20.10
CA VAL A 100 15.07 -16.49 -20.59
C VAL A 100 15.74 -16.53 -21.95
N THR A 101 16.75 -17.40 -22.10
CA THR A 101 17.33 -17.71 -23.41
C THR A 101 16.60 -18.91 -24.00
N ILE A 102 16.02 -18.75 -25.18
CA ILE A 102 15.37 -19.83 -25.92
C ILE A 102 16.20 -20.20 -27.17
N PRO A 103 16.17 -21.45 -27.64
CA PRO A 103 16.86 -21.81 -28.88
C PRO A 103 16.18 -21.13 -30.09
N GLU A 104 16.96 -20.61 -31.04
CA GLU A 104 16.47 -19.99 -32.28
C GLU A 104 16.05 -21.04 -33.33
N GLU A 105 15.06 -21.86 -32.97
CA GLU A 105 14.42 -22.84 -33.86
C GLU A 105 12.92 -22.56 -34.02
N LYS A 106 12.36 -22.97 -35.17
CA LYS A 106 10.94 -22.80 -35.45
C LYS A 106 10.09 -23.47 -34.37
N GLY A 107 9.28 -22.69 -33.66
CA GLY A 107 8.38 -23.16 -32.62
C GLY A 107 8.90 -23.04 -31.18
N SER A 108 10.15 -22.61 -30.96
CA SER A 108 10.68 -22.40 -29.60
C SER A 108 9.86 -21.46 -28.72
N PHE A 109 9.45 -20.31 -29.26
CA PHE A 109 8.62 -19.37 -28.51
C PHE A 109 7.25 -19.97 -28.18
N LEU A 110 6.64 -20.73 -29.10
CA LEU A 110 5.36 -21.40 -28.86
C LEU A 110 5.48 -22.45 -27.75
N LYS A 111 6.53 -23.28 -27.77
CA LYS A 111 6.82 -24.24 -26.68
C LYS A 111 7.01 -23.52 -25.34
N PHE A 112 7.74 -22.41 -25.33
CA PHE A 112 7.94 -21.59 -24.14
C PHE A 112 6.62 -20.99 -23.59
N CYS A 113 5.78 -20.43 -24.47
CA CYS A 113 4.45 -19.94 -24.08
C CYS A 113 3.55 -21.06 -23.57
N GLN A 114 3.63 -22.28 -24.11
CA GLN A 114 2.86 -23.43 -23.61
C GLN A 114 3.33 -23.88 -22.22
N LEU A 115 4.62 -23.74 -21.90
CA LEU A 115 5.17 -24.01 -20.57
C LEU A 115 4.71 -22.98 -19.54
N LEU A 116 4.59 -21.70 -19.92
CA LEU A 116 4.10 -20.63 -19.04
C LEU A 116 2.58 -20.61 -18.94
N GLY A 117 1.89 -20.89 -20.04
CA GLY A 117 0.44 -20.86 -20.19
C GLY A 117 -0.19 -22.16 -19.76
N VAL A 118 -0.15 -22.48 -18.46
CA VAL A 118 -1.11 -23.45 -17.91
C VAL A 118 -2.46 -22.76 -17.83
N VAL A 119 -3.29 -22.98 -18.84
CA VAL A 119 -4.74 -22.79 -18.71
C VAL A 119 -5.21 -23.79 -17.65
N ARG A 120 -5.59 -23.28 -16.48
CA ARG A 120 -6.54 -23.96 -15.60
C ARG A 120 -7.94 -23.49 -15.96
#